data_AF-C0FWW9-F1
#
_entry.id   AF-C0FWW9-F1
#
_cell.length_a   1.000
_cell.length_b   1.000
_cell.length_c   1.000
_cell.angle_alpha   90.00
_cell.angle_beta   90.00
_cell.angle_gamma   90.00
#
_symmetry.space_group_name_H-M   'P 1'
#
loop_
_entity.id
_entity.type
_entity.pdbx_description
1 polymer ?
#
loop_
_entity_poly.entity_id
_entity_poly.type
_entity_poly.pdbx_seq_one_letter_code
_entity_poly.pdbx_strand_id
1 'polypeptide(L)'
;MWISNSASGNLLYTYGQLVDKDFDFFRNLPITFIYEKAGYPSITCCHGSPASSRELLQLNEDPVKQWLEKIDTDYMICAHTHYPGEMTYKNKHYFNSGSVGISIDDAGYAQCMLLESGVENGTTIWKPQFLKVPYDNQKVAQDMITGGLLSIAPWFVNSNILTILTGIDCSAKMVELAEKLALEDNAQTKWPHIDEKNFEEAAAYYKIPDYRARNNEKEC
;
A
#
# COMPACT_ATOMS: atom_id res chain seq x y z
N MET A 1 -4.97 17.12 11.51
CA MET A 1 -5.42 17.87 10.33
C MET A 1 -4.43 17.61 9.22
N TRP A 2 -4.87 17.27 8.01
CA TRP A 2 -3.98 17.10 6.86
C TRP A 2 -3.65 18.48 6.25
N ILE A 3 -2.42 18.65 5.76
CA ILE A 3 -1.91 19.90 5.21
C ILE A 3 -1.26 19.64 3.85
N SER A 4 -1.12 20.70 3.05
CA SER A 4 -0.51 20.64 1.73
C SER A 4 1.01 20.49 1.84
N ASN A 5 1.46 19.26 2.06
CA ASN A 5 2.86 18.89 2.10
C ASN A 5 3.04 17.40 1.78
N SER A 6 4.28 16.92 1.65
CA SER A 6 4.62 15.54 1.35
C SER A 6 4.26 14.56 2.47
N ALA A 7 4.06 15.03 3.71
CA ALA A 7 3.63 14.19 4.82
C ALA A 7 2.14 13.78 4.72
N SER A 8 1.25 14.67 4.28
CA SER A 8 -0.20 14.40 4.34
C SER A 8 -1.02 14.94 3.19
N GLY A 9 -0.38 15.60 2.23
CA GLY A 9 -1.06 16.28 1.13
C GLY A 9 -1.77 15.32 0.18
N ASN A 10 -1.33 14.07 0.05
CA ASN A 10 -2.03 13.05 -0.73
C ASN A 10 -3.38 12.69 -0.11
N LEU A 11 -3.44 12.65 1.24
CA LEU A 11 -4.69 12.46 1.99
C LEU A 11 -5.58 13.68 1.86
N LEU A 12 -5.02 14.89 1.95
CA LEU A 12 -5.76 16.15 1.74
C LEU A 12 -6.36 16.22 0.33
N TYR A 13 -5.56 15.91 -0.70
CA TYR A 13 -6.01 15.86 -2.09
C TYR A 13 -7.17 14.87 -2.23
N THR A 14 -7.00 13.64 -1.75
CA THR A 14 -8.01 12.59 -1.82
C THR A 14 -9.29 13.02 -1.11
N TYR A 15 -9.19 13.55 0.10
CA TYR A 15 -10.33 14.04 0.87
C TYR A 15 -11.14 15.09 0.11
N GLY A 16 -10.48 16.02 -0.59
CA GLY A 16 -11.14 17.05 -1.40
C GLY A 16 -11.90 16.52 -2.61
N GLN A 17 -11.66 15.27 -3.04
CA GLN A 17 -12.38 14.63 -4.15
C GLN A 17 -13.58 13.78 -3.69
N LEU A 18 -13.67 13.46 -2.39
CA LEU A 18 -14.72 12.59 -1.85
C LEU A 18 -16.00 13.37 -1.53
N VAL A 19 -17.14 12.73 -1.77
CA VAL A 19 -18.46 13.25 -1.39
C VAL A 19 -19.07 12.40 -0.26
N ASP A 20 -20.16 12.89 0.36
CA ASP A 20 -20.78 12.24 1.53
C ASP A 20 -21.06 10.74 1.33
N LYS A 21 -21.56 10.36 0.14
CA LYS A 21 -21.81 8.94 -0.19
C LYS A 21 -20.54 8.07 -0.13
N ASP A 22 -19.37 8.62 -0.42
CA ASP A 22 -18.11 7.87 -0.39
C ASP A 22 -17.66 7.68 1.05
N PHE A 23 -17.83 8.71 1.90
CA PHE A 23 -17.58 8.58 3.33
C PHE A 23 -18.53 7.59 3.99
N ASP A 24 -19.81 7.60 3.62
CA ASP A 24 -20.78 6.63 4.12
C ASP A 24 -20.42 5.20 3.69
N PHE A 25 -19.94 5.02 2.46
CA PHE A 25 -19.40 3.74 2.00
C PHE A 25 -18.21 3.29 2.87
N PHE A 26 -17.18 4.12 3.02
CA PHE A 26 -15.98 3.75 3.77
C PHE A 26 -16.23 3.51 5.27
N ARG A 27 -17.15 4.25 5.90
CA ARG A 27 -17.55 4.05 7.31
C ARG A 27 -18.19 2.69 7.56
N ASN A 28 -18.83 2.11 6.55
CA ASN A 28 -19.50 0.82 6.65
C ASN A 28 -18.57 -0.38 6.42
N LEU A 29 -17.32 -0.14 5.97
CA LEU A 29 -16.38 -1.23 5.74
C LEU A 29 -15.78 -1.71 7.07
N PRO A 30 -15.83 -3.03 7.37
CA PRO A 30 -15.21 -3.56 8.57
C PRO A 30 -13.69 -3.61 8.40
N ILE A 31 -12.96 -3.51 9.52
CA ILE A 31 -11.50 -3.75 9.51
C ILE A 31 -11.16 -5.22 9.18
N THR A 32 -12.08 -6.12 9.53
CA THR A 32 -11.98 -7.57 9.39
C THR A 32 -13.35 -8.17 9.17
N PHE A 33 -13.44 -9.15 8.27
CA PHE A 33 -14.63 -9.97 8.11
C PHE A 33 -14.25 -11.42 7.82
N ILE A 34 -15.19 -12.33 7.99
CA ILE A 34 -15.02 -13.74 7.62
C ILE A 34 -15.79 -13.97 6.32
N TYR A 35 -15.09 -14.44 5.29
CA TYR A 35 -15.72 -14.94 4.07
C TYR A 35 -16.13 -16.39 4.27
N GLU A 36 -17.39 -16.69 3.99
CA GLU A 36 -17.97 -18.03 4.13
C GLU A 36 -18.68 -18.46 2.85
N LYS A 37 -18.49 -19.72 2.47
CA LYS A 37 -19.18 -20.35 1.35
C LYS A 37 -19.46 -21.81 1.69
N ALA A 38 -20.71 -22.24 1.58
CA ALA A 38 -21.11 -23.60 1.92
C ALA A 38 -20.26 -24.64 1.16
N GLY A 39 -19.65 -25.58 1.90
CA GLY A 39 -18.76 -26.61 1.36
C GLY A 39 -17.29 -26.21 1.20
N TYR A 40 -16.90 -25.00 1.62
CA TYR A 40 -15.54 -24.48 1.56
C TYR A 40 -15.07 -23.99 2.93
N PRO A 41 -13.76 -24.05 3.23
CA PRO A 41 -13.24 -23.48 4.47
C PRO A 41 -13.39 -21.96 4.47
N SER A 42 -13.78 -21.40 5.62
CA SER A 42 -13.92 -19.95 5.80
C SER A 42 -12.57 -19.24 5.81
N ILE A 43 -12.57 -17.95 5.47
CA ILE A 43 -11.35 -17.13 5.35
C ILE A 43 -11.49 -15.86 6.19
N THR A 44 -10.55 -15.61 7.09
CA THR A 44 -10.43 -14.30 7.75
C THR A 44 -9.81 -13.30 6.76
N CYS A 45 -10.49 -12.20 6.47
CA CYS A 45 -10.06 -11.18 5.53
C CYS A 45 -9.85 -9.83 6.24
N CYS A 46 -8.69 -9.21 6.08
CA CYS A 46 -8.36 -7.90 6.66
C CYS A 46 -7.34 -7.15 5.78
N HIS A 47 -7.17 -5.83 5.98
CA HIS A 47 -6.16 -5.06 5.23
C HIS A 47 -4.75 -5.23 5.82
N GLY A 48 -4.58 -4.95 7.11
CA GLY A 48 -3.34 -5.17 7.85
C GLY A 48 -3.46 -6.47 8.63
N SER A 49 -3.89 -6.36 9.89
CA SER A 49 -4.23 -7.49 10.76
C SER A 49 -5.71 -7.51 11.13
N PRO A 50 -6.21 -8.62 11.73
CA PRO A 50 -7.58 -8.72 12.21
C PRO A 50 -8.00 -7.66 13.24
N ALA A 51 -7.05 -7.03 13.95
CA ALA A 51 -7.35 -5.97 14.94
C ALA A 51 -6.99 -4.55 14.46
N SER A 52 -6.21 -4.40 13.39
CA SER A 52 -5.74 -3.10 12.93
C SER A 52 -5.47 -3.09 11.44
N SER A 53 -6.11 -2.16 10.73
CA SER A 53 -5.81 -1.89 9.32
C SER A 53 -4.43 -1.26 9.10
N ARG A 54 -3.68 -0.94 10.16
CA ARG A 54 -2.36 -0.28 10.08
C ARG A 54 -1.20 -1.19 10.47
N GLU A 55 -1.49 -2.39 10.97
CA GLU A 55 -0.45 -3.33 11.38
C GLU A 55 0.18 -3.97 10.14
N LEU A 56 1.52 -3.92 10.06
CA LEU A 56 2.28 -4.49 8.97
C LEU A 56 2.57 -5.97 9.23
N LEU A 57 1.93 -6.83 8.46
CA LEU A 57 2.12 -8.28 8.52
C LEU A 57 3.06 -8.74 7.39
N GLN A 58 4.36 -8.55 7.61
CA GLN A 58 5.39 -8.98 6.68
C GLN A 58 5.48 -10.51 6.58
N LEU A 59 5.59 -11.01 5.36
CA LEU A 59 5.64 -12.45 5.09
C LEU A 59 6.77 -13.11 5.88
N ASN A 60 6.49 -14.27 6.48
CA ASN A 60 7.43 -15.08 7.28
C ASN A 60 7.85 -14.49 8.63
N GLU A 61 7.37 -13.30 9.01
CA GLU A 61 7.65 -12.73 10.33
C GLU A 61 6.72 -13.28 11.42
N ASP A 62 7.15 -13.15 12.67
CA ASP A 62 6.44 -13.68 13.84
C ASP A 62 5.03 -13.11 14.05
N PRO A 63 4.73 -11.81 13.77
CA PRO A 63 3.36 -11.31 13.85
C PRO A 63 2.37 -12.11 13.01
N VAL A 64 2.76 -12.58 11.82
CA VAL A 64 1.88 -13.40 10.97
C VAL A 64 1.56 -14.73 11.65
N LYS A 65 2.56 -15.40 12.23
CA LYS A 65 2.37 -16.67 12.95
C LYS A 65 1.47 -16.48 14.17
N GLN A 66 1.68 -15.41 14.94
CA GLN A 66 0.84 -15.07 16.10
C GLN A 66 -0.61 -14.82 15.71
N TRP A 67 -0.86 -14.20 14.55
CA TRP A 67 -2.23 -14.00 14.06
C TRP A 67 -2.85 -15.31 13.56
N LEU A 68 -2.11 -16.14 12.84
CA LEU A 68 -2.59 -17.45 12.42
C LEU A 68 -2.98 -18.33 13.64
N GLU A 69 -2.27 -18.25 14.76
CA GLU A 69 -2.68 -18.96 15.99
C GLU A 69 -3.95 -18.41 16.64
N LYS A 70 -4.26 -17.13 16.46
CA LYS A 70 -5.39 -16.45 17.11
C LYS A 70 -6.69 -16.57 16.32
N ILE A 71 -6.63 -16.72 15.00
CA ILE A 71 -7.82 -16.81 14.17
C ILE A 71 -8.46 -18.20 14.27
N ASP A 72 -9.79 -18.22 14.25
CA ASP A 72 -10.56 -19.47 14.25
C ASP A 72 -10.58 -20.16 12.88
N THR A 73 -10.35 -19.40 11.80
CA THR A 73 -10.33 -19.93 10.42
C THR A 73 -8.97 -20.50 10.04
N ASP A 74 -8.92 -21.39 9.05
CA ASP A 74 -7.66 -21.95 8.55
C ASP A 74 -6.95 -21.08 7.53
N TYR A 75 -7.63 -20.07 6.99
CA TYR A 75 -7.10 -19.15 5.99
C TYR A 75 -7.22 -17.71 6.46
N MET A 76 -6.18 -16.93 6.17
CA MET A 76 -6.13 -15.48 6.36
C MET A 76 -5.66 -14.81 5.08
N ILE A 77 -6.43 -13.84 4.60
CA ILE A 77 -6.03 -12.94 3.52
C ILE A 77 -5.76 -11.56 4.11
N CYS A 78 -4.55 -11.05 3.85
CA CYS A 78 -4.11 -9.72 4.20
C CYS A 78 -3.69 -8.93 2.94
N ALA A 79 -3.37 -7.65 3.14
CA ALA A 79 -2.83 -6.77 2.13
C ALA A 79 -1.72 -5.90 2.77
N HIS A 80 -1.76 -4.58 2.57
CA HIS A 80 -0.93 -3.56 3.23
C HIS A 80 0.56 -3.55 2.88
N THR A 81 1.26 -4.69 2.84
CA THR A 81 2.69 -4.78 2.50
C THR A 81 2.99 -4.53 1.03
N HIS A 82 1.98 -4.70 0.16
CA HIS A 82 2.09 -4.63 -1.30
C HIS A 82 2.99 -5.69 -1.94
N TYR A 83 3.36 -6.74 -1.20
CA TYR A 83 4.10 -7.88 -1.73
C TYR A 83 3.21 -9.11 -1.81
N PRO A 84 3.03 -9.71 -3.00
CA PRO A 84 2.28 -10.95 -3.12
C PRO A 84 3.04 -12.09 -2.47
N GLY A 85 2.34 -13.01 -1.83
CA GLY A 85 2.98 -14.18 -1.24
C GLY A 85 2.05 -15.03 -0.40
N GLU A 86 2.54 -16.23 -0.08
CA GLU A 86 1.86 -17.17 0.78
C GLU A 86 2.81 -17.76 1.84
N MET A 87 2.24 -18.11 2.98
CA MET A 87 2.94 -18.82 4.05
C MET A 87 1.98 -19.80 4.72
N THR A 88 2.51 -20.95 5.16
CA THR A 88 1.76 -21.90 5.99
C THR A 88 2.40 -22.03 7.37
N TYR A 89 1.59 -22.03 8.42
CA TYR A 89 2.02 -22.23 9.81
C TYR A 89 0.97 -23.03 10.57
N LYS A 90 1.36 -24.17 11.16
CA LYS A 90 0.47 -25.07 11.92
C LYS A 90 -0.85 -25.40 11.19
N ASN A 91 -0.75 -25.75 9.89
CA ASN A 91 -1.87 -26.05 8.99
C ASN A 91 -2.82 -24.87 8.71
N LYS A 92 -2.42 -23.64 9.05
CA LYS A 92 -3.13 -22.42 8.67
C LYS A 92 -2.34 -21.65 7.62
N HIS A 93 -3.06 -20.95 6.77
CA HIS A 93 -2.52 -20.33 5.55
C HIS A 93 -2.69 -18.81 5.61
N TYR A 94 -1.62 -18.11 5.29
CA TYR A 94 -1.59 -16.67 5.06
C TYR A 94 -1.42 -16.41 3.57
N PHE A 95 -2.23 -15.54 3.01
CA PHE A 95 -2.13 -15.06 1.63
C PHE A 95 -2.12 -13.53 1.59
N ASN A 96 -1.27 -12.97 0.73
CA ASN A 96 -1.28 -11.56 0.39
C ASN A 96 -1.33 -11.42 -1.14
N SER A 97 -2.29 -10.67 -1.67
CA SER A 97 -2.47 -10.53 -3.11
C SER A 97 -1.46 -9.61 -3.79
N GLY A 98 -0.61 -8.91 -3.02
CA GLY A 98 0.17 -7.79 -3.51
C GLY A 98 -0.70 -6.54 -3.69
N SER A 99 -0.30 -5.66 -4.60
CA SER A 99 -0.99 -4.39 -4.85
C SER A 99 -1.33 -4.16 -6.31
N VAL A 100 -2.55 -3.70 -6.56
CA VAL A 100 -3.01 -3.30 -7.90
C VAL A 100 -2.42 -1.95 -8.30
N GLY A 101 -2.38 -0.97 -7.39
CA GLY A 101 -2.05 0.41 -7.70
C GLY A 101 -0.59 0.81 -7.42
N ILE A 102 0.09 0.12 -6.50
CA ILE A 102 1.50 0.35 -6.13
C ILE A 102 2.17 -1.03 -6.02
N SER A 103 2.35 -1.68 -7.16
CA SER A 103 2.95 -3.02 -7.29
C SER A 103 4.47 -2.94 -7.15
N ILE A 104 4.97 -3.20 -5.94
CA ILE A 104 6.40 -3.18 -5.67
C ILE A 104 7.07 -4.36 -6.40
N ASP A 105 8.25 -4.11 -6.97
CA ASP A 105 9.06 -5.00 -7.81
C ASP A 105 8.47 -5.38 -9.19
N ASP A 106 7.27 -4.89 -9.53
CA ASP A 106 6.53 -5.30 -10.74
C ASP A 106 6.01 -4.11 -11.58
N ALA A 107 6.94 -3.25 -12.02
CA ALA A 107 6.62 -2.09 -12.85
C ALA A 107 5.73 -2.43 -14.05
N GLY A 108 4.63 -1.69 -14.23
CA GLY A 108 3.71 -1.91 -15.35
C GLY A 108 2.73 -3.08 -15.19
N TYR A 109 2.72 -3.75 -14.04
CA TYR A 109 1.78 -4.83 -13.75
C TYR A 109 0.99 -4.57 -12.47
N ALA A 110 -0.32 -4.74 -12.50
CA ALA A 110 -1.11 -4.88 -11.29
C ALA A 110 -0.89 -6.29 -10.72
N GLN A 111 -0.63 -6.39 -9.42
CA GLN A 111 -0.56 -7.67 -8.72
C GLN A 111 -1.94 -8.02 -8.16
N CYS A 112 -2.37 -9.26 -8.37
CA CYS A 112 -3.59 -9.78 -7.79
C CYS A 112 -3.48 -11.29 -7.55
N MET A 113 -4.52 -11.87 -6.96
CA MET A 113 -4.58 -13.29 -6.63
C MET A 113 -5.94 -13.85 -7.03
N LEU A 114 -5.93 -14.98 -7.73
CA LEU A 114 -7.08 -15.85 -7.88
C LEU A 114 -7.04 -16.93 -6.79
N LEU A 115 -8.15 -17.14 -6.08
CA LEU A 115 -8.28 -18.26 -5.15
C LEU A 115 -9.15 -19.33 -5.77
N GLU A 116 -8.53 -20.47 -6.05
CA GLU A 116 -9.21 -21.65 -6.57
C GLU A 116 -9.42 -22.67 -5.47
N SER A 117 -10.52 -23.40 -5.52
CA SER A 117 -10.72 -24.53 -4.63
C SER A 117 -10.05 -25.77 -5.17
N GLY A 118 -9.33 -26.49 -4.31
CA GLY A 118 -8.80 -27.81 -4.58
C GLY A 118 -9.30 -28.84 -3.58
N VAL A 119 -8.91 -30.11 -3.79
CA VAL A 119 -9.08 -31.17 -2.80
C VAL A 119 -7.70 -31.72 -2.44
N GLU A 120 -7.41 -31.82 -1.15
CA GLU A 120 -6.20 -32.44 -0.62
C GLU A 120 -6.58 -33.37 0.54
N ASN A 121 -6.13 -34.63 0.48
CA ASN A 121 -6.48 -35.66 1.47
C ASN A 121 -8.00 -35.77 1.75
N GLY A 122 -8.82 -35.60 0.70
CA GLY A 122 -10.29 -35.66 0.81
C GLY A 122 -10.94 -34.41 1.40
N THR A 123 -10.18 -33.35 1.69
CA THR A 123 -10.68 -32.08 2.25
C THR A 123 -10.61 -30.97 1.21
N THR A 124 -11.66 -30.15 1.13
CA THR A 124 -11.67 -28.93 0.29
C THR A 124 -10.70 -27.90 0.86
N ILE A 125 -9.83 -27.36 0.02
CA ILE A 125 -8.83 -26.34 0.38
C ILE A 125 -8.86 -25.15 -0.58
N TRP A 126 -8.30 -24.01 -0.17
CA TRP A 126 -8.01 -22.90 -1.07
C TRP A 126 -6.58 -22.96 -1.56
N LYS A 127 -6.38 -22.72 -2.86
CA LYS A 127 -5.07 -22.61 -3.51
C LYS A 127 -4.94 -21.24 -4.18
N PRO A 128 -3.93 -20.44 -3.81
CA PRO A 128 -3.69 -19.15 -4.47
C PRO A 128 -2.98 -19.34 -5.80
N GLN A 129 -3.40 -18.55 -6.79
CA GLN A 129 -2.65 -18.28 -8.01
C GLN A 129 -2.36 -16.79 -8.07
N PHE A 130 -1.09 -16.42 -7.95
CA PHE A 130 -0.66 -15.03 -8.07
C PHE A 130 -0.55 -14.62 -9.52
N LEU A 131 -1.17 -13.49 -9.86
CA LEU A 131 -1.33 -13.00 -11.22
C LEU A 131 -0.73 -11.61 -11.34
N LYS A 132 -0.18 -11.34 -12.52
CA LYS A 132 0.30 -10.03 -12.95
C LYS A 132 -0.48 -9.60 -14.17
N VAL A 133 -1.16 -8.47 -14.09
CA VAL A 133 -1.99 -7.94 -15.19
C VAL A 133 -1.32 -6.67 -15.73
N PRO A 134 -0.86 -6.65 -16.99
CA PRO A 134 -0.17 -5.49 -17.54
C PRO A 134 -1.13 -4.30 -17.68
N TYR A 135 -0.61 -3.09 -17.45
CA TYR A 135 -1.30 -1.83 -17.70
C TYR A 135 -0.34 -0.76 -18.22
N ASP A 136 -0.88 0.33 -18.76
CA ASP A 136 -0.07 1.46 -19.22
C ASP A 136 0.36 2.33 -18.02
N ASN A 137 1.49 1.98 -17.41
CA ASN A 137 2.04 2.72 -16.28
C ASN A 137 2.56 4.11 -16.65
N GLN A 138 2.94 4.34 -17.90
CA GLN A 138 3.33 5.67 -18.39
C GLN A 138 2.11 6.59 -18.38
N LYS A 139 0.96 6.10 -18.84
CA LYS A 139 -0.30 6.86 -18.78
C LYS A 139 -0.70 7.18 -17.35
N VAL A 140 -0.61 6.21 -16.42
CA VAL A 140 -0.93 6.45 -15.00
C VAL A 140 0.01 7.49 -14.39
N ALA A 141 1.31 7.40 -14.64
CA ALA A 141 2.28 8.39 -14.18
C ALA A 141 1.95 9.79 -14.73
N GLN A 142 1.60 9.89 -16.02
CA GLN A 142 1.20 11.15 -16.66
C GLN A 142 -0.08 11.73 -16.04
N ASP A 143 -1.05 10.87 -15.69
CA ASP A 143 -2.29 11.30 -15.02
C ASP A 143 -2.01 11.81 -13.61
N MET A 144 -1.11 11.17 -12.85
CA MET A 144 -0.67 11.68 -11.55
C MET A 144 0.06 13.02 -11.66
N ILE A 145 0.86 13.20 -12.71
CA ILE A 145 1.59 14.44 -12.99
C ILE A 145 0.63 15.59 -13.32
N THR A 146 -0.39 15.32 -14.13
CA THR A 146 -1.32 16.35 -14.63
C THR A 146 -2.53 16.57 -13.73
N GLY A 147 -2.86 15.62 -12.85
CA GLY A 147 -3.99 15.68 -11.94
C GLY A 147 -3.85 16.63 -10.75
N GLY A 148 -2.72 17.36 -10.65
CA GLY A 148 -2.47 18.35 -9.58
C GLY A 148 -2.01 17.76 -8.25
N LEU A 149 -1.96 16.43 -8.10
CA LEU A 149 -1.56 15.75 -6.87
C LEU A 149 -0.12 16.12 -6.42
N LEU A 150 0.81 16.27 -7.38
CA LEU A 150 2.19 16.71 -7.14
C LEU A 150 2.31 18.13 -6.57
N SER A 151 1.29 18.99 -6.74
CA SER A 151 1.31 20.34 -6.16
C SER A 151 0.99 20.33 -4.66
N ILE A 152 0.33 19.27 -4.17
CA ILE A 152 -0.11 19.15 -2.77
C ILE A 152 0.81 18.25 -1.95
N ALA A 153 1.31 17.15 -2.54
CA ALA A 153 2.23 16.21 -1.87
C ALA A 153 3.41 15.85 -2.76
N PRO A 154 4.35 16.77 -3.00
CA PRO A 154 5.32 16.65 -4.09
C PRO A 154 6.20 15.41 -3.97
N TRP A 155 6.88 15.19 -2.86
CA TRP A 155 7.90 14.14 -2.75
C TRP A 155 7.32 12.75 -2.51
N PHE A 156 6.23 12.65 -1.74
CA PHE A 156 5.53 11.37 -1.58
C PHE A 156 4.92 10.90 -2.89
N VAL A 157 4.40 11.81 -3.70
CA VAL A 157 3.81 11.45 -5.00
C VAL A 157 4.91 11.16 -6.02
N ASN A 158 6.03 11.90 -6.00
CA ASN A 158 7.22 11.57 -6.79
C ASN A 158 7.75 10.16 -6.46
N SER A 159 7.74 9.74 -5.19
CA SER A 159 8.13 8.38 -4.80
C SER A 159 7.16 7.32 -5.33
N ASN A 160 5.84 7.58 -5.28
CA ASN A 160 4.84 6.67 -5.88
C ASN A 160 4.98 6.56 -7.41
N ILE A 161 5.24 7.67 -8.11
CA ILE A 161 5.50 7.65 -9.56
C ILE A 161 6.76 6.84 -9.87
N LEU A 162 7.82 6.98 -9.07
CA LEU A 162 9.02 6.14 -9.20
C LEU A 162 8.66 4.65 -9.10
N THR A 163 7.86 4.26 -8.10
CA THR A 163 7.44 2.85 -7.94
C THR A 163 6.60 2.37 -9.12
N ILE A 164 5.64 3.16 -9.60
CA ILE A 164 4.80 2.81 -10.76
C ILE A 164 5.65 2.60 -12.03
N LEU A 165 6.68 3.43 -12.23
CA LEU A 165 7.52 3.39 -13.42
C LEU A 165 8.64 2.35 -13.36
N THR A 166 9.13 2.01 -12.17
CA THR A 166 10.37 1.22 -12.01
C THR A 166 10.24 -0.01 -11.11
N GLY A 167 9.15 -0.11 -10.34
CA GLY A 167 8.95 -1.15 -9.32
C GLY A 167 9.72 -0.86 -8.02
N ILE A 168 10.64 0.11 -8.00
CA ILE A 168 11.44 0.45 -6.81
C ILE A 168 10.57 1.27 -5.85
N ASP A 169 10.38 0.77 -4.62
CA ASP A 169 9.76 1.54 -3.54
C ASP A 169 10.79 2.01 -2.50
N CYS A 170 10.70 3.30 -2.20
CA CYS A 170 11.43 3.96 -1.13
C CYS A 170 10.52 4.91 -0.34
N SER A 171 9.20 4.84 -0.51
CA SER A 171 8.26 5.83 0.05
C SER A 171 8.32 5.85 1.59
N ALA A 172 8.25 4.69 2.24
CA ALA A 172 8.34 4.60 3.70
C ALA A 172 9.71 5.06 4.22
N LYS A 173 10.80 4.62 3.57
CA LYS A 173 12.18 5.00 3.92
C LYS A 173 12.43 6.51 3.78
N MET A 174 11.89 7.12 2.73
CA MET A 174 11.96 8.57 2.51
C MET A 174 11.21 9.32 3.62
N VAL A 175 10.01 8.86 3.99
CA VAL A 175 9.22 9.44 5.09
C VAL A 175 9.98 9.35 6.42
N GLU A 176 10.53 8.17 6.75
CA GLU A 176 11.32 7.96 7.96
C GLU A 176 12.55 8.88 8.03
N LEU A 177 13.27 9.03 6.91
CA LEU A 177 14.42 9.91 6.84
C LEU A 177 14.01 11.39 6.95
N ALA A 178 12.95 11.82 6.28
CA ALA A 178 12.46 13.19 6.36
C ALA A 178 12.02 13.55 7.79
N GLU A 179 11.35 12.63 8.50
CA GLU A 179 10.98 12.82 9.90
C GLU A 179 12.24 12.92 10.80
N LYS A 180 13.23 12.06 10.58
CA LYS A 180 14.49 12.11 11.31
C LYS A 180 15.21 13.44 11.13
N LEU A 181 15.39 13.91 9.89
CA LEU A 181 16.02 15.20 9.58
C LEU A 181 15.26 16.36 10.23
N ALA A 182 13.93 16.31 10.20
CA ALA A 182 13.11 17.35 10.81
C ALA A 182 13.19 17.39 12.34
N LEU A 183 13.43 16.26 12.99
CA LEU A 183 13.68 16.17 14.44
C LEU A 183 15.09 16.62 14.83
N GLU A 184 16.08 16.43 13.96
CA GLU A 184 17.45 16.94 14.15
C GLU A 184 17.48 18.47 14.08
N ASP A 185 16.71 19.07 13.17
CA ASP A 185 16.55 20.53 13.04
C ASP A 185 15.71 21.14 14.17
N ASN A 186 14.64 20.45 14.57
CA ASN A 186 13.73 20.90 15.61
C ASN A 186 13.14 19.70 16.35
N ALA A 187 13.62 19.45 17.57
CA ALA A 187 13.15 18.35 18.42
C ALA A 187 11.65 18.41 18.78
N GLN A 188 10.97 19.54 18.54
CA GLN A 188 9.52 19.69 18.74
C GLN A 188 8.68 19.41 17.49
N THR A 189 9.30 19.03 16.37
CA THR A 189 8.60 18.66 15.14
C THR A 189 7.56 17.57 15.41
N LYS A 190 6.39 17.69 14.78
CA LYS A 190 5.28 16.74 14.90
C LYS A 190 4.66 16.46 13.55
N TRP A 191 4.34 15.21 13.27
CA TRP A 191 3.55 14.85 12.08
C TRP A 191 2.17 15.55 12.07
N PRO A 192 1.67 16.03 10.92
CA PRO A 192 2.31 16.04 9.61
C PRO A 192 3.15 17.31 9.34
N HIS A 193 3.47 18.14 10.33
CA HIS A 193 4.20 19.41 10.18
C HIS A 193 5.71 19.21 9.98
N ILE A 194 6.07 18.54 8.89
CA ILE A 194 7.44 18.39 8.40
C ILE A 194 7.62 19.34 7.22
N ASP A 195 8.67 20.14 7.26
CA ASP A 195 9.06 21.07 6.18
C ASP A 195 9.44 20.29 4.91
N GLU A 196 9.04 20.78 3.74
CA GLU A 196 9.36 20.17 2.44
C GLU A 196 10.86 20.01 2.20
N LYS A 197 11.69 20.88 2.77
CA LYS A 197 13.16 20.76 2.63
C LYS A 197 13.69 19.40 3.12
N ASN A 198 13.07 18.83 4.17
CA ASN A 198 13.49 17.54 4.74
C ASN A 198 13.08 16.39 3.81
N PHE A 199 11.92 16.52 3.16
CA PHE A 199 11.49 15.56 2.14
C PHE A 199 12.33 15.66 0.86
N GLU A 200 12.72 16.87 0.45
CA GLU A 200 13.62 17.09 -0.67
C GLU A 200 15.00 16.46 -0.42
N GLU A 201 15.57 16.66 0.76
CA GLU A 201 16.84 16.03 1.15
C GLU A 201 16.73 14.50 1.20
N ALA A 202 15.65 13.97 1.78
CA ALA A 202 15.41 12.53 1.81
C ALA A 202 15.20 11.96 0.39
N ALA A 203 14.48 12.67 -0.48
CA ALA A 203 14.28 12.28 -1.87
C ALA A 203 15.59 12.28 -2.65
N ALA A 204 16.45 13.27 -2.44
CA ALA A 204 17.79 13.32 -3.04
C ALA A 204 18.65 12.14 -2.57
N TYR A 205 18.60 11.80 -1.27
CA TYR A 205 19.32 10.64 -0.72
C TYR A 205 18.89 9.33 -1.38
N TYR A 206 17.58 9.11 -1.54
CA TYR A 206 17.02 7.92 -2.21
C TYR A 206 16.95 8.02 -3.74
N LYS A 207 17.50 9.09 -4.34
CA LYS A 207 17.54 9.34 -5.79
C LYS A 207 16.16 9.33 -6.45
N ILE A 208 15.15 9.86 -5.77
CA ILE A 208 13.79 9.99 -6.27
C ILE A 208 13.75 11.14 -7.30
N PRO A 209 13.34 10.90 -8.55
CA PRO A 209 13.28 11.96 -9.55
C PRO A 209 12.20 12.99 -9.20
N ASP A 210 12.47 14.25 -9.53
CA ASP A 210 11.44 15.28 -9.50
C ASP A 210 10.66 15.32 -10.81
N TYR A 211 9.48 14.70 -10.83
CA TYR A 211 8.62 14.66 -12.01
C TYR A 211 7.87 15.96 -12.27
N ARG A 212 7.96 16.96 -11.38
CA ARG A 212 7.41 18.32 -11.60
C ARG A 212 8.21 19.08 -12.66
N ALA A 213 9.54 18.91 -12.65
CA ALA A 213 10.45 19.63 -13.55
C ALA A 213 10.26 19.28 -15.03
N ARG A 214 9.76 18.07 -15.34
CA ARG A 214 9.52 17.62 -16.73
C ARG A 214 8.38 18.35 -17.45
N ASN A 215 7.50 19.04 -16.72
CA ASN A 215 6.46 19.88 -17.32
C ASN A 215 7.00 21.24 -17.79
N ASN A 216 8.11 21.73 -17.21
CA ASN A 216 8.65 23.05 -17.54
C ASN A 216 9.46 23.08 -18.84
N GLU A 217 9.89 21.93 -19.37
CA GLU A 217 10.64 21.84 -20.64
C GLU A 217 9.74 21.81 -21.88
N LYS A 218 8.41 21.71 -21.72
CA LYS A 218 7.45 21.75 -22.84
C LYS A 218 6.79 23.11 -23.06
N GLU A 219 7.14 24.11 -22.24
CA GLU A 219 6.61 25.49 -22.35
C GLU A 219 7.67 26.52 -22.80
N CYS A 220 8.82 26.08 -23.34
CA CYS A 220 9.86 26.95 -23.91
C CYS A 220 10.08 26.66 -25.41
#